data_AF-A0A7J2NLZ4-F1
#
_entry.id   AF-A0A7J2NLZ4-F1
#
_cell.length_a   1.000
_cell.length_b   1.000
_cell.length_c   1.000
_cell.angle_alpha   90.00
_cell.angle_beta   90.00
_cell.angle_gamma   90.00
#
_symmetry.space_group_name_H-M   'P 1'
#
loop_
_entity.id
_entity.type
_entity.pdbx_description
1 polymer ?
#
loop_
_entity_poly.entity_id
_entity_poly.type
_entity_poly.pdbx_seq_one_letter_code
_entity_poly.pdbx_strand_id
1 'polypeptide(L)'
;MHIVALIMAGGKGTRFGGETEKPMAQFMGEPLIRRVIEATKESKKIAETYVAVTGYSPKTAQEAKKASGKVVETDGQGYHADLQQAIQDANLECPVLIVSADLPLLNGEFLDQIISRYEE
;
A
#
# COMPACT_ATOMS: atom_id res chain seq x y z
N MET A 1 -9.24 -18.02 -0.62
CA MET A 1 -9.89 -17.17 0.40
C MET A 1 -10.14 -15.77 -0.17
N HIS A 2 -11.01 -14.94 0.43
CA HIS A 2 -11.03 -13.51 0.07
C HIS A 2 -9.87 -12.82 0.80
N ILE A 3 -8.90 -12.31 0.05
CA ILE A 3 -7.68 -11.69 0.60
C ILE A 3 -7.54 -10.32 -0.04
N VAL A 4 -7.19 -9.33 0.78
CA VAL A 4 -6.94 -7.96 0.31
C VAL A 4 -5.52 -7.54 0.65
N ALA A 5 -4.96 -6.62 -0.12
CA ALA A 5 -3.69 -5.98 0.19
C ALA A 5 -3.92 -4.62 0.85
N LEU A 6 -3.16 -4.32 1.90
CA LEU A 6 -3.10 -3.00 2.53
C LEU A 6 -1.68 -2.46 2.41
N ILE A 7 -1.50 -1.45 1.55
CA ILE A 7 -0.22 -0.78 1.34
C ILE A 7 -0.09 0.37 2.34
N MET A 8 0.93 0.32 3.20
CA MET A 8 1.22 1.39 4.16
C MET A 8 2.07 2.48 3.49
N ALA A 9 1.47 3.67 3.29
CA ALA A 9 2.06 4.77 2.52
C ALA A 9 1.93 6.16 3.22
N GLY A 10 1.65 6.17 4.53
CA GLY A 10 1.42 7.37 5.33
C GLY A 10 2.65 8.01 6.00
N GLY A 11 3.85 7.46 5.77
CA GLY A 11 5.06 7.87 6.49
C GLY A 11 5.66 9.21 6.02
N LYS A 12 6.24 9.97 6.96
CA LYS A 12 6.86 11.29 6.70
C LYS A 12 8.09 11.29 5.80
N GLY A 13 8.74 10.14 5.57
CA GLY A 13 9.90 10.04 4.67
C GLY A 13 11.11 10.92 5.04
N THR A 14 11.28 11.31 6.32
CA THR A 14 12.22 12.37 6.74
C THR A 14 13.69 12.15 6.34
N ARG A 15 14.12 10.89 6.17
CA ARG A 15 15.49 10.54 5.74
C ARG A 15 15.66 10.44 4.23
N PHE A 16 14.56 10.49 3.48
CA PHE A 16 14.56 10.30 2.02
C PHE A 16 14.99 11.58 1.26
N GLY A 17 15.04 12.71 1.97
CA GLY A 17 15.56 13.98 1.46
C GLY A 17 14.55 14.76 0.63
N GLY A 18 14.03 15.86 1.19
CA GLY A 18 13.32 16.90 0.43
C GLY A 18 11.81 17.05 0.70
N GLU A 19 11.15 17.76 -0.22
CA GLU A 19 9.71 18.09 -0.23
C GLU A 19 8.83 17.00 -0.88
N THR A 20 9.45 15.88 -1.26
CA THR A 20 8.80 14.78 -1.97
C THR A 20 8.46 13.66 -1.01
N GLU A 21 7.18 13.28 -1.01
CA GLU A 21 6.71 12.10 -0.28
C GLU A 21 7.44 10.86 -0.80
N LYS A 22 8.03 10.05 0.10
CA LYS A 22 8.81 8.87 -0.28
C LYS A 22 8.10 7.95 -1.29
N PRO A 23 6.79 7.63 -1.14
CA PRO A 23 6.09 6.78 -2.12
C PRO A 23 5.98 7.39 -3.53
N MET A 24 6.16 8.70 -3.67
CA MET A 24 6.17 9.42 -4.96
C MET A 24 7.55 9.47 -5.63
N ALA A 25 8.59 8.95 -4.97
CA ALA A 25 9.91 8.83 -5.58
C ALA A 25 9.83 8.01 -6.88
N GLN A 26 10.67 8.37 -7.86
CA GLN A 26 10.63 7.77 -9.18
C GLN A 26 11.57 6.56 -9.25
N PHE A 27 11.05 5.44 -9.73
CA PHE A 27 11.83 4.28 -10.12
C PHE A 27 11.47 3.91 -11.56
N MET A 28 12.46 3.95 -12.45
CA MET A 28 12.28 3.73 -13.89
C MET A 28 11.17 4.59 -14.52
N GLY A 29 11.02 5.84 -14.07
CA GLY A 29 10.05 6.80 -14.61
C GLY A 29 8.63 6.71 -14.02
N GLU A 30 8.41 5.87 -13.01
CA GLU A 30 7.11 5.75 -12.33
C GLU A 30 7.23 5.90 -10.80
N PRO A 31 6.21 6.46 -10.11
CA PRO A 31 6.16 6.50 -8.66
C PRO A 31 6.26 5.11 -8.01
N LEU A 32 7.01 4.98 -6.90
CA LEU A 32 7.11 3.72 -6.15
C LEU A 32 5.73 3.15 -5.80
N ILE A 33 4.83 4.01 -5.29
CA ILE A 33 3.49 3.60 -4.90
C ILE A 33 2.69 3.01 -6.06
N ARG A 34 2.86 3.57 -7.27
CA ARG A 34 2.15 3.11 -8.45
C ARG A 34 2.56 1.68 -8.79
N ARG A 35 3.87 1.41 -8.80
CA ARG A 35 4.41 0.07 -9.05
C ARG A 35 3.93 -0.95 -8.03
N VAL A 36 3.87 -0.59 -6.75
CA VAL A 36 3.36 -1.49 -5.71
C VAL A 36 1.87 -1.77 -5.88
N ILE A 37 1.05 -0.75 -6.19
CA ILE A 37 -0.38 -0.94 -6.47
C ILE A 37 -0.61 -1.82 -7.71
N GLU A 38 0.20 -1.64 -8.75
CA GLU A 38 0.11 -2.47 -9.95
C GLU A 38 0.49 -3.93 -9.63
N ALA A 39 1.56 -4.15 -8.87
CA ALA A 39 1.94 -5.50 -8.42
C ALA A 39 0.85 -6.21 -7.61
N THR A 40 0.17 -5.52 -6.69
CA THR A 40 -0.94 -6.12 -5.92
C THR A 40 -2.16 -6.41 -6.79
N LYS A 41 -2.34 -5.71 -7.90
CA LYS A 41 -3.43 -5.96 -8.87
C LYS A 41 -3.13 -7.04 -9.89
N GLU A 42 -1.84 -7.27 -10.17
CA GLU A 42 -1.39 -8.39 -11.01
C GLU A 42 -1.54 -9.75 -10.31
N SER A 43 -1.53 -9.76 -8.98
CA SER A 43 -1.74 -10.95 -8.17
C SER A 43 -3.13 -11.55 -8.44
N LYS A 44 -3.17 -12.88 -8.61
CA LYS A 44 -4.44 -13.61 -8.85
C LYS A 44 -5.19 -13.90 -7.55
N LYS A 45 -4.52 -13.78 -6.40
CA LYS A 45 -5.08 -14.08 -5.08
C LYS A 45 -5.53 -12.85 -4.30
N ILE A 46 -5.11 -11.65 -4.70
CA ILE A 46 -5.53 -10.39 -4.08
C ILE A 46 -6.81 -9.89 -4.77
N ALA A 47 -7.89 -9.76 -4.00
CA ALA A 47 -9.17 -9.28 -4.50
C ALA A 47 -9.21 -7.75 -4.62
N GLU A 48 -8.63 -7.05 -3.64
CA GLU A 48 -8.68 -5.59 -3.57
C GLU A 48 -7.37 -5.02 -3.02
N THR A 49 -7.04 -3.80 -3.43
CA THR A 49 -5.86 -3.07 -2.97
C THR A 49 -6.28 -1.79 -2.26
N TYR A 50 -5.95 -1.72 -0.97
CA TYR A 50 -6.10 -0.54 -0.11
C TYR A 50 -4.75 0.15 0.06
N VAL A 51 -4.78 1.47 0.24
CA VAL A 51 -3.59 2.30 0.47
C VAL A 51 -3.85 3.20 1.67
N ALA A 52 -3.18 2.92 2.78
CA ALA A 52 -3.22 3.75 3.97
C ALA A 52 -2.29 4.96 3.79
N VAL A 53 -2.87 6.15 3.85
CA VAL A 53 -2.17 7.44 3.77
C VAL A 53 -2.43 8.26 5.03
N THR A 54 -1.74 9.37 5.18
CA THR A 54 -1.99 10.35 6.25
C THR A 54 -2.01 11.74 5.65
N GLY A 55 -2.32 12.76 6.47
CA GLY A 55 -2.18 14.17 6.09
C GLY A 55 -0.75 14.56 5.66
N TYR A 56 0.27 13.72 5.91
CA TYR A 56 1.64 13.93 5.43
C TYR A 56 1.86 13.45 3.98
N SER A 57 0.92 12.69 3.38
CA SER A 57 1.09 12.10 2.05
C SER A 57 -0.05 12.37 1.04
N PRO A 58 -0.47 13.64 0.84
CA PRO A 58 -1.57 13.98 -0.08
C PRO A 58 -1.29 13.66 -1.55
N LYS A 59 -0.04 13.78 -2.04
CA LYS A 59 0.31 13.43 -3.45
C LYS A 59 0.23 11.92 -3.65
N THR A 60 0.64 11.14 -2.66
CA THR A 60 0.54 9.68 -2.63
C THR A 60 -0.94 9.26 -2.68
N ALA A 61 -1.80 9.92 -1.90
CA ALA A 61 -3.24 9.68 -1.93
C ALA A 61 -3.83 9.94 -3.33
N GLN A 62 -3.40 11.02 -3.99
CA GLN A 62 -3.85 11.33 -5.35
C GLN A 62 -3.37 10.28 -6.37
N GLU A 63 -2.11 9.86 -6.30
CA GLU A 63 -1.57 8.85 -7.22
C GLU A 63 -2.22 7.48 -6.99
N ALA A 64 -2.45 7.09 -5.74
CA ALA A 64 -3.16 5.86 -5.41
C ALA A 64 -4.56 5.82 -6.03
N LYS A 65 -5.32 6.92 -5.95
CA LYS A 65 -6.63 7.03 -6.62
C LYS A 65 -6.52 6.90 -8.13
N LYS A 66 -5.51 7.53 -8.76
CA LYS A 66 -5.27 7.41 -10.21
C LYS A 66 -4.93 5.98 -10.61
N ALA A 67 -4.13 5.29 -9.81
CA ALA A 67 -3.82 3.86 -9.97
C ALA A 67 -4.98 2.95 -9.55
N SER A 68 -6.18 3.50 -9.26
CA SER A 68 -7.38 2.78 -8.84
C SER A 68 -7.19 1.94 -7.56
N GLY A 69 -6.36 2.40 -6.63
CA GLY A 69 -6.28 1.87 -5.26
C GLY A 69 -7.32 2.53 -4.35
N LYS A 70 -7.83 1.78 -3.37
CA LYS A 70 -8.79 2.29 -2.37
C LYS A 70 -8.03 3.02 -1.26
N VAL A 71 -8.15 4.34 -1.21
CA VAL A 71 -7.40 5.15 -0.23
C VAL A 71 -8.12 5.19 1.11
N VAL A 72 -7.38 4.95 2.18
CA VAL A 72 -7.80 5.08 3.58
C VAL A 72 -6.91 6.12 4.24
N GLU A 73 -7.48 7.21 4.72
CA GLU A 73 -6.73 8.25 5.40
C GLU A 73 -6.73 7.97 6.91
N THR A 74 -5.54 8.01 7.51
CA THR A 74 -5.28 7.72 8.93
C THR A 74 -4.66 8.93 9.62
N ASP A 75 -4.69 8.93 10.96
CA ASP A 75 -4.33 10.09 11.78
C ASP A 75 -2.82 10.37 11.84
N GLY A 76 -1.99 9.43 11.39
CA GLY A 76 -0.53 9.59 11.36
C GLY A 76 0.11 9.52 12.74
N GLN A 77 -0.46 8.71 13.65
CA GLN A 77 0.02 8.51 15.02
C GLN A 77 1.15 7.48 15.12
N GLY A 78 1.51 6.87 13.99
CA GLY A 78 2.62 5.93 13.87
C GLY A 78 2.16 4.58 13.34
N TYR A 79 3.12 3.76 12.91
CA TYR A 79 2.87 2.57 12.09
C TYR A 79 1.78 1.63 12.65
N HIS A 80 1.85 1.27 13.94
CA HIS A 80 0.89 0.33 14.52
C HIS A 80 -0.50 0.94 14.70
N ALA A 81 -0.58 2.20 15.11
CA ALA A 81 -1.86 2.90 15.29
C ALA A 81 -2.54 3.10 13.93
N ASP A 82 -1.79 3.59 12.94
CA ASP A 82 -2.31 3.82 11.58
C ASP A 82 -2.70 2.50 10.90
N LEU A 83 -1.97 1.41 11.13
CA LEU A 83 -2.32 0.08 10.63
C LEU A 83 -3.67 -0.40 11.20
N GLN A 84 -3.86 -0.27 12.51
CA GLN A 84 -5.11 -0.66 13.18
C GLN A 84 -6.29 0.19 12.70
N GLN A 85 -6.09 1.52 12.62
CA GLN A 85 -7.09 2.45 12.12
C GLN A 85 -7.46 2.11 10.66
N ALA A 86 -6.48 1.88 9.78
CA ALA A 86 -6.75 1.54 8.39
C ALA A 86 -7.58 0.26 8.22
N ILE A 87 -7.32 -0.77 9.05
CA ILE A 87 -8.09 -2.02 9.05
C ILE A 87 -9.54 -1.77 9.50
N GLN A 88 -9.73 -0.97 10.55
CA GLN A 88 -11.05 -0.64 11.11
C GLN A 88 -11.86 0.23 10.13
N ASP A 89 -11.27 1.30 9.62
CA ASP A 89 -11.95 2.26 8.75
C ASP A 89 -12.30 1.66 7.38
N ALA A 90 -11.49 0.72 6.88
CA ALA A 90 -11.79 -0.05 5.68
C ALA A 90 -12.70 -1.27 5.93
N ASN A 91 -13.10 -1.53 7.19
CA ASN A 91 -13.93 -2.66 7.60
C ASN A 91 -13.41 -4.02 7.08
N LEU A 92 -12.10 -4.27 7.25
CA LEU A 92 -11.45 -5.48 6.73
C LEU A 92 -11.62 -6.64 7.71
N GLU A 93 -12.58 -7.52 7.43
CA GLU A 93 -12.89 -8.73 8.23
C GLU A 93 -12.28 -10.02 7.64
N CYS A 94 -11.37 -9.88 6.67
CA CYS A 94 -10.72 -10.99 5.99
C CYS A 94 -9.20 -10.99 6.23
N PRO A 95 -8.47 -12.03 5.81
CA PRO A 95 -7.01 -11.97 5.78
C PRO A 95 -6.50 -10.78 4.96
N VAL A 96 -5.55 -10.04 5.52
CA VAL A 96 -4.96 -8.84 4.92
C VAL A 96 -3.47 -9.06 4.73
N LEU A 97 -2.99 -8.91 3.50
CA LEU A 97 -1.56 -8.83 3.21
C LEU A 97 -1.07 -7.39 3.39
N ILE A 98 -0.25 -7.16 4.41
CA ILE A 98 0.35 -5.85 4.65
C ILE A 98 1.58 -5.67 3.76
N VAL A 99 1.62 -4.58 2.99
CA VAL A 99 2.66 -4.29 2.01
C VAL A 99 3.27 -2.91 2.26
N SER A 100 4.58 -2.77 2.06
CA SER A 100 5.25 -1.48 2.11
C SER A 100 5.22 -0.77 0.76
N ALA A 101 5.00 0.54 0.74
CA ALA A 101 4.92 1.35 -0.48
C ALA A 101 6.26 1.55 -1.23
N ASP A 102 7.37 1.08 -0.66
CA ASP A 102 8.73 1.30 -1.15
C ASP A 102 9.41 0.05 -1.71
N LEU A 103 8.61 -0.94 -2.14
CA LEU A 103 9.06 -2.19 -2.75
C LEU A 103 8.75 -2.21 -4.27
N PRO A 104 9.38 -1.35 -5.09
CA PRO A 104 9.00 -1.15 -6.50
C PRO A 104 9.29 -2.34 -7.43
N LEU A 105 9.94 -3.39 -6.91
CA LEU A 105 10.27 -4.61 -7.64
C LEU A 105 9.32 -5.78 -7.31
N LEU A 106 8.28 -5.55 -6.49
CA LEU A 106 7.23 -6.54 -6.30
C LEU A 106 6.52 -6.82 -7.62
N ASN A 107 6.05 -8.06 -7.76
CA ASN A 107 5.18 -8.49 -8.85
C ASN A 107 4.08 -9.41 -8.30
N GLY A 108 3.01 -9.58 -9.07
CA GLY A 108 1.86 -10.39 -8.66
C GLY A 108 2.19 -11.85 -8.36
N GLU A 109 3.09 -12.47 -9.13
CA GLU A 109 3.47 -13.87 -8.95
C GLU A 109 4.13 -14.13 -7.58
N PHE A 110 5.04 -13.24 -7.18
CA PHE A 110 5.70 -13.35 -5.88
C PHE A 110 4.71 -13.18 -4.71
N LEU A 111 3.74 -12.26 -4.85
CA LEU A 111 2.67 -12.10 -3.86
C LEU A 111 1.79 -13.35 -3.78
N ASP A 112 1.45 -13.96 -4.93
CA ASP A 112 0.69 -15.21 -4.98
C ASP A 112 1.44 -16.35 -4.27
N GLN A 113 2.76 -16.43 -4.44
CA GLN A 113 3.60 -17.43 -3.74
C GLN A 113 3.59 -17.22 -2.23
N ILE A 114 3.72 -15.98 -1.75
CA ILE A 114 3.61 -15.66 -0.31
C ILE A 114 2.25 -16.10 0.22
N ILE A 115 1.16 -15.68 -0.43
CA ILE A 115 -0.20 -16.01 0.00
C ILE A 115 -0.40 -17.53 0.08
N SER A 116 0.04 -18.25 -0.96
CA SER A 116 -0.06 -19.72 -1.02
C SER A 116 0.63 -20.43 0.14
N ARG A 117 1.61 -19.81 0.80
CA ARG A 117 2.31 -20.39 1.94
C ARG A 117 1.49 -20.36 3.23
N TYR A 118 0.46 -19.51 3.29
CA TYR A 118 -0.41 -19.29 4.45
C TYR A 118 -1.88 -19.64 4.18
N GLU A 119 -2.22 -20.02 2.94
CA GLU A 119 -3.48 -20.72 2.66
C GLU A 119 -3.30 -22.20 3.06
N GLU A 120 -3.75 -22.54 4.27
CA GLU A 120 -3.96 -23.93 4.71
C GLU A 120 -5.37 -24.40 4.34
#